data_AF-A0A1I6X1U1-F1
#
_entry.id   AF-A0A1I6X1U1-F1
#
_cell.length_a   1.000
_cell.length_b   1.000
_cell.length_c   1.000
_cell.angle_alpha   90.00
_cell.angle_beta   90.00
_cell.angle_gamma   90.00
#
_symmetry.space_group_name_H-M   'P 1'
#
loop_
_entity.id
_entity.type
_entity.pdbx_description
1 polymer ?
#
loop_
_entity_poly.entity_id
_entity_poly.type
_entity_poly.pdbx_seq_one_letter_code
_entity_poly.pdbx_strand_id
1 'polypeptide(L)'
;MKKNLVALMCVAALSATTFVGCGADEAAEAPVADTQVAEETTSAVSSPVAAEGELLTGIGTVVGIDSSVDATADAEGTAQCDATVAAVTVDSNGAIVECVIDIAQTKIGVSADGKITSDLNAEYPSKRELGDDYGMKKASSIGKEWYEQADAFAEWAVGKTAADISGMAISEGYAGDADLAASVSIHVTGFQAAVLEAMNNAVAGGAAEGDKLGLGLSTKISNSKDAAEEDGVAEAYTTISVLTVNEEGVITSSILDAVQAKITFDANGVITADKSADVPSKNELGDAYGMKSASAIGKEWNEQAAAYAAYTVGKTVDEVQGTAVTEGRAADADLAASVSIHITDFNAVIAKAVANAK
;
A
#
# COMPACT_ATOMS: atom_id res chain seq x y z
N MET A 1 34.43 -28.61 42.07
CA MET A 1 35.12 -27.63 42.95
C MET A 1 34.13 -26.51 43.30
N LYS A 2 34.50 -25.54 44.14
CA LYS A 2 33.54 -24.74 44.95
C LYS A 2 32.55 -23.88 44.13
N LYS A 3 31.29 -23.86 44.61
CA LYS A 3 30.26 -22.86 44.30
C LYS A 3 30.68 -21.48 44.83
N ASN A 4 30.12 -20.41 44.27
CA ASN A 4 29.69 -19.25 45.05
C ASN A 4 28.40 -18.66 44.45
N LEU A 5 27.46 -18.37 45.34
CA LEU A 5 26.14 -17.77 45.21
C LEU A 5 26.04 -16.82 46.44
N VAL A 6 25.20 -15.77 46.41
CA VAL A 6 24.91 -14.73 47.46
C VAL A 6 25.09 -13.32 46.87
N ALA A 7 24.22 -12.32 47.11
CA ALA A 7 22.83 -12.35 47.59
C ALA A 7 22.11 -11.02 47.32
N LEU A 8 20.78 -11.09 47.38
CA LEU A 8 19.82 -9.99 47.52
C LEU A 8 19.99 -9.24 48.86
N MET A 9 19.86 -7.90 48.88
CA MET A 9 19.44 -7.19 50.10
C MET A 9 18.78 -5.83 49.81
N CYS A 10 17.51 -5.70 50.19
CA CYS A 10 16.79 -4.42 50.26
C CYS A 10 16.76 -3.94 51.72
N VAL A 11 16.93 -2.62 51.97
CA VAL A 11 16.50 -1.95 53.21
C VAL A 11 15.96 -0.55 52.85
N ALA A 12 14.92 -0.12 53.55
CA ALA A 12 14.13 1.08 53.26
C ALA A 12 14.21 2.14 54.39
N ALA A 13 13.31 3.14 54.33
CA ALA A 13 13.07 4.25 55.29
C ALA A 13 14.04 5.46 55.12
N LEU A 14 13.65 6.71 55.42
CA LEU A 14 12.60 7.20 56.34
C LEU A 14 11.58 8.15 55.69
N SER A 15 10.32 8.07 56.16
CA SER A 15 9.29 9.10 56.02
C SER A 15 9.08 9.84 57.35
N ALA A 16 8.75 11.13 57.30
CA ALA A 16 8.47 11.95 58.48
C ALA A 16 7.01 12.39 58.50
N THR A 17 6.33 12.16 59.63
CA THR A 17 4.96 12.58 59.89
C THR A 17 4.90 13.62 61.01
N THR A 18 3.98 14.56 60.91
CA THR A 18 3.44 15.31 62.06
C THR A 18 1.90 15.28 62.00
N PHE A 19 1.27 15.35 63.16
CA PHE A 19 -0.13 14.95 63.39
C PHE A 19 -0.88 16.01 64.21
N VAL A 20 -2.18 15.76 64.44
CA VAL A 20 -3.12 16.41 65.40
C VAL A 20 -3.89 17.62 64.82
N GLY A 21 -5.24 17.68 64.91
CA GLY A 21 -6.21 16.65 65.34
C GLY A 21 -7.61 17.19 65.71
N CYS A 22 -8.57 16.26 65.90
CA CYS A 22 -9.94 16.40 66.46
C CYS A 22 -10.94 17.31 65.68
N GLY A 23 -12.26 17.06 65.55
CA GLY A 23 -13.21 16.00 65.98
C GLY A 23 -14.65 16.55 65.86
N ALA A 24 -15.76 15.79 65.78
CA ALA A 24 -15.98 14.33 65.83
C ALA A 24 -17.26 13.92 65.01
N ASP A 25 -18.18 13.12 65.59
CA ASP A 25 -19.35 12.45 64.98
C ASP A 25 -20.51 13.34 64.48
N GLU A 26 -21.14 12.99 63.34
CA GLU A 26 -22.36 12.14 63.30
C GLU A 26 -22.64 11.64 61.85
N ALA A 27 -23.45 10.59 61.68
CA ALA A 27 -23.65 9.91 60.39
C ALA A 27 -24.86 10.42 59.59
N ALA A 28 -24.71 10.58 58.28
CA ALA A 28 -25.81 10.72 57.32
C ALA A 28 -25.41 10.18 55.93
N GLU A 29 -26.36 9.54 55.23
CA GLU A 29 -26.15 8.94 53.91
C GLU A 29 -26.02 9.99 52.78
N ALA A 30 -25.43 9.57 51.67
CA ALA A 30 -25.10 10.40 50.52
C ALA A 30 -26.33 10.85 49.71
N PRO A 31 -26.15 11.89 48.88
CA PRO A 31 -26.61 11.84 47.50
C PRO A 31 -25.45 11.86 46.50
N VAL A 32 -25.68 11.19 45.38
CA VAL A 32 -24.80 11.09 44.20
C VAL A 32 -24.40 12.46 43.65
N ALA A 33 -23.12 12.61 43.29
CA ALA A 33 -22.63 13.71 42.47
C ALA A 33 -22.41 13.23 41.02
N ASP A 34 -22.86 14.03 40.05
CA ASP A 34 -22.66 13.77 38.63
C ASP A 34 -21.17 13.61 38.28
N THR A 35 -20.82 12.46 37.70
CA THR A 35 -19.53 12.29 37.03
C THR A 35 -19.61 12.98 35.68
N GLN A 36 -18.94 14.12 35.53
CA GLN A 36 -18.68 14.69 34.22
C GLN A 36 -17.93 13.65 33.38
N VAL A 37 -18.58 13.16 32.32
CA VAL A 37 -17.93 12.37 31.29
C VAL A 37 -16.91 13.30 30.61
N ALA A 38 -15.63 12.94 30.71
CA ALA A 38 -14.62 13.56 29.89
C ALA A 38 -14.91 13.17 28.43
N GLU A 39 -15.25 14.18 27.63
CA GLU A 39 -15.45 14.04 26.20
C GLU A 39 -14.10 13.65 25.58
N GLU A 40 -13.96 12.38 25.15
CA GLU A 40 -12.78 11.97 24.40
C GLU A 40 -12.81 12.68 23.05
N THR A 41 -12.01 13.75 22.93
CA THR A 41 -11.73 14.38 21.65
C THR A 41 -11.00 13.38 20.77
N THR A 42 -11.76 12.66 19.94
CA THR A 42 -11.24 11.99 18.75
C THR A 42 -10.63 13.06 17.85
N SER A 43 -9.31 13.22 17.91
CA SER A 43 -8.56 14.05 16.98
C SER A 43 -8.72 13.48 15.57
N ALA A 44 -9.71 13.99 14.83
CA ALA A 44 -9.87 13.68 13.43
C ALA A 44 -8.60 14.12 12.69
N VAL A 45 -7.85 13.15 12.17
CA VAL A 45 -6.76 13.43 11.23
C VAL A 45 -7.44 13.90 9.95
N SER A 46 -7.41 15.21 9.69
CA SER A 46 -7.93 15.76 8.44
C SER A 46 -7.01 15.37 7.29
N SER A 47 -7.50 14.58 6.36
CA SER A 47 -6.83 14.32 5.08
C SER A 47 -6.51 15.65 4.37
N PRO A 48 -5.42 15.72 3.58
CA PRO A 48 -5.06 16.93 2.86
C PRO A 48 -6.13 17.32 1.83
N VAL A 49 -6.24 18.63 1.58
CA VAL A 49 -7.18 19.23 0.61
C VAL A 49 -6.41 20.13 -0.36
N ALA A 50 -6.88 20.22 -1.61
CA ALA A 50 -6.24 21.04 -2.63
C ALA A 50 -6.44 22.55 -2.40
N ALA A 51 -5.65 23.37 -3.10
CA ALA A 51 -6.01 24.78 -3.30
C ALA A 51 -7.21 24.91 -4.26
N GLU A 52 -7.88 26.05 -4.25
CA GLU A 52 -9.01 26.30 -5.15
C GLU A 52 -8.56 26.30 -6.62
N GLY A 53 -9.07 25.35 -7.41
CA GLY A 53 -8.70 25.15 -8.82
C GLY A 53 -7.53 24.17 -9.05
N GLU A 54 -6.95 23.60 -7.99
CA GLU A 54 -5.92 22.55 -8.07
C GLU A 54 -6.52 21.19 -7.66
N LEU A 55 -5.84 20.10 -8.02
CA LEU A 55 -6.09 18.76 -7.48
C LEU A 55 -4.83 18.22 -6.80
N LEU A 56 -5.02 17.52 -5.68
CA LEU A 56 -3.98 16.64 -5.14
C LEU A 56 -4.04 15.28 -5.85
N THR A 57 -2.91 14.61 -6.00
CA THR A 57 -2.84 13.22 -6.49
C THR A 57 -2.34 12.32 -5.38
N GLY A 58 -2.97 11.16 -5.20
CA GLY A 58 -2.70 10.24 -4.10
C GLY A 58 -2.58 8.78 -4.51
N ILE A 59 -1.78 8.03 -3.76
CA ILE A 59 -1.54 6.58 -3.90
C ILE A 59 -1.69 5.90 -2.53
N GLY A 60 -2.35 4.75 -2.50
CA GLY A 60 -2.44 3.89 -1.33
C GLY A 60 -2.28 2.42 -1.71
N THR A 61 -1.68 1.63 -0.82
CA THR A 61 -1.21 0.26 -1.07
C THR A 61 -1.53 -0.66 0.09
N VAL A 62 -2.48 -1.58 -0.11
CA VAL A 62 -2.83 -2.62 0.87
C VAL A 62 -2.36 -3.97 0.36
N VAL A 63 -1.40 -4.58 1.05
CA VAL A 63 -0.70 -5.79 0.60
C VAL A 63 -0.96 -6.94 1.57
N GLY A 64 -1.51 -8.05 1.05
CA GLY A 64 -1.72 -9.29 1.80
C GLY A 64 -0.88 -10.45 1.26
N ILE A 65 -0.43 -11.34 2.15
CA ILE A 65 0.21 -12.62 1.81
C ILE A 65 -0.47 -13.84 2.49
N ASP A 66 -1.61 -13.59 3.13
CA ASP A 66 -2.42 -14.54 3.92
C ASP A 66 -2.93 -15.73 3.10
N SER A 67 -3.21 -15.50 1.81
CA SER A 67 -3.65 -16.50 0.85
C SER A 67 -2.55 -17.48 0.40
N SER A 68 -1.35 -17.44 0.99
CA SER A 68 -0.27 -18.36 0.68
C SER A 68 -0.52 -19.78 1.23
N VAL A 69 -0.36 -20.78 0.37
CA VAL A 69 -0.63 -22.21 0.64
C VAL A 69 0.68 -23.00 0.61
N ASP A 70 0.85 -23.88 1.59
CA ASP A 70 2.06 -24.72 1.72
C ASP A 70 2.07 -25.83 0.67
N ALA A 71 3.26 -26.24 0.22
CA ALA A 71 3.39 -27.43 -0.62
C ALA A 71 3.05 -28.71 0.17
N THR A 72 2.63 -29.74 -0.55
CA THR A 72 2.35 -31.07 0.01
C THR A 72 2.97 -32.14 -0.87
N ALA A 73 3.07 -33.38 -0.37
CA ALA A 73 3.62 -34.50 -1.15
C ALA A 73 2.86 -34.77 -2.47
N ASP A 74 1.61 -34.34 -2.59
CA ASP A 74 0.72 -34.61 -3.73
C ASP A 74 0.36 -33.34 -4.56
N ALA A 75 0.76 -32.15 -4.12
CA ALA A 75 0.42 -30.88 -4.78
C ALA A 75 1.44 -29.75 -4.48
N GLU A 76 1.71 -28.92 -5.49
CA GLU A 76 2.50 -27.69 -5.34
C GLU A 76 1.81 -26.70 -4.39
N GLY A 77 2.62 -25.99 -3.61
CA GLY A 77 2.21 -24.84 -2.83
C GLY A 77 2.13 -23.58 -3.68
N THR A 78 1.70 -22.48 -3.07
CA THR A 78 1.62 -21.17 -3.72
C THR A 78 1.96 -20.09 -2.72
N ALA A 79 3.07 -19.39 -2.94
CA ALA A 79 3.31 -18.11 -2.31
C ALA A 79 2.50 -17.05 -3.06
N GLN A 80 1.48 -16.48 -2.42
CA GLN A 80 0.57 -15.49 -3.02
C GLN A 80 0.78 -14.12 -2.39
N CYS A 81 0.91 -13.10 -3.23
CA CYS A 81 0.87 -11.69 -2.84
C CYS A 81 -0.33 -11.04 -3.54
N ASP A 82 -1.18 -10.36 -2.76
CA ASP A 82 -2.27 -9.52 -3.24
C ASP A 82 -1.95 -8.07 -2.91
N ALA A 83 -1.27 -7.36 -3.81
CA ALA A 83 -1.02 -5.92 -3.68
C ALA A 83 -2.19 -5.13 -4.30
N THR A 84 -3.11 -4.67 -3.46
CA THR A 84 -4.21 -3.78 -3.83
C THR A 84 -3.71 -2.34 -3.87
N VAL A 85 -3.93 -1.65 -4.99
CA VAL A 85 -3.46 -0.28 -5.19
C VAL A 85 -4.66 0.60 -5.55
N ALA A 86 -4.78 1.74 -4.87
CA ALA A 86 -5.71 2.79 -5.22
C ALA A 86 -4.97 4.06 -5.64
N ALA A 87 -5.44 4.67 -6.72
CA ALA A 87 -5.10 6.00 -7.15
C ALA A 87 -6.30 6.92 -6.93
N VAL A 88 -6.07 8.15 -6.46
CA VAL A 88 -7.12 9.19 -6.36
C VAL A 88 -6.63 10.56 -6.80
N THR A 89 -7.54 11.39 -7.28
CA THR A 89 -7.41 12.86 -7.24
C THR A 89 -8.36 13.43 -6.18
N VAL A 90 -7.93 14.47 -5.46
CA VAL A 90 -8.67 15.07 -4.34
C VAL A 90 -8.78 16.59 -4.52
N ASP A 91 -9.98 17.14 -4.30
CA ASP A 91 -10.28 18.58 -4.46
C ASP A 91 -10.01 19.42 -3.20
N SER A 92 -10.39 20.71 -3.26
CA SER A 92 -10.30 21.66 -2.14
C SER A 92 -11.32 21.44 -1.01
N ASN A 93 -12.31 20.55 -1.20
CA ASN A 93 -13.22 20.08 -0.17
C ASN A 93 -12.72 18.81 0.54
N GLY A 94 -11.61 18.22 0.08
CA GLY A 94 -11.14 16.91 0.54
C GLY A 94 -11.97 15.74 0.00
N ALA A 95 -12.68 15.96 -1.11
CA ALA A 95 -13.48 14.95 -1.79
C ALA A 95 -12.72 14.36 -2.99
N ILE A 96 -12.95 13.07 -3.25
CA ILE A 96 -12.39 12.37 -4.43
C ILE A 96 -13.01 12.93 -5.71
N VAL A 97 -12.19 13.31 -6.68
CA VAL A 97 -12.63 13.70 -8.03
C VAL A 97 -12.58 12.52 -8.98
N GLU A 98 -11.47 11.77 -8.97
CA GLU A 98 -11.32 10.52 -9.71
C GLU A 98 -10.75 9.42 -8.81
N CYS A 99 -11.09 8.17 -9.10
CA CYS A 99 -10.53 7.01 -8.44
C CYS A 99 -10.25 5.89 -9.45
N VAL A 100 -9.13 5.19 -9.28
CA VAL A 100 -8.80 3.96 -10.02
C VAL A 100 -8.24 2.94 -9.04
N ILE A 101 -8.70 1.70 -9.13
CA ILE A 101 -8.25 0.59 -8.28
C ILE A 101 -7.78 -0.57 -9.16
N ASP A 102 -6.66 -1.18 -8.78
CA ASP A 102 -6.13 -2.40 -9.39
C ASP A 102 -5.53 -3.33 -8.32
N ILE A 103 -5.37 -4.62 -8.63
CA ILE A 103 -4.68 -5.58 -7.77
C ILE A 103 -3.64 -6.35 -8.59
N ALA A 104 -2.37 -6.27 -8.19
CA ALA A 104 -1.34 -7.22 -8.62
C ALA A 104 -1.46 -8.52 -7.80
N GLN A 105 -2.34 -9.42 -8.22
CA GLN A 105 -2.51 -10.75 -7.60
C GLN A 105 -1.46 -11.71 -8.17
N THR A 106 -0.32 -11.81 -7.48
CA THR A 106 0.84 -12.58 -7.93
C THR A 106 0.88 -13.93 -7.23
N LYS A 107 0.91 -15.01 -8.00
CA LYS A 107 0.97 -16.38 -7.49
C LYS A 107 2.26 -17.05 -7.97
N ILE A 108 3.11 -17.39 -7.00
CA ILE A 108 4.42 -18.02 -7.24
C ILE A 108 4.32 -19.46 -6.75
N GLY A 109 4.43 -20.41 -7.68
CA GLY A 109 4.38 -21.84 -7.37
C GLY A 109 5.63 -22.30 -6.62
N VAL A 110 5.43 -23.16 -5.62
CA VAL A 110 6.50 -23.71 -4.78
C VAL A 110 6.35 -25.23 -4.70
N SER A 111 7.39 -25.99 -5.06
CA SER A 111 7.35 -27.46 -5.00
C SER A 111 7.60 -27.99 -3.59
N ALA A 112 7.23 -29.26 -3.37
CA ALA A 112 7.56 -30.01 -2.15
C ALA A 112 9.07 -30.29 -1.94
N ASP A 113 9.92 -29.94 -2.91
CA ASP A 113 11.38 -29.98 -2.83
C ASP A 113 11.99 -28.56 -2.60
N GLY A 114 11.16 -27.59 -2.20
CA GLY A 114 11.59 -26.21 -1.94
C GLY A 114 12.07 -25.48 -3.20
N LYS A 115 11.39 -25.67 -4.34
CA LYS A 115 11.74 -25.06 -5.63
C LYS A 115 10.68 -24.10 -6.13
N ILE A 116 11.09 -22.98 -6.73
CA ILE A 116 10.17 -22.12 -7.48
C ILE A 116 9.78 -22.85 -8.78
N THR A 117 8.48 -23.02 -9.01
CA THR A 117 7.95 -23.68 -10.22
C THR A 117 7.41 -22.69 -11.26
N SER A 118 7.09 -21.46 -10.85
CA SER A 118 6.74 -20.35 -11.73
C SER A 118 7.92 -19.87 -12.59
N ASP A 119 7.67 -19.43 -13.83
CA ASP A 119 8.72 -18.85 -14.69
C ASP A 119 9.15 -17.48 -14.16
N LEU A 120 10.43 -17.38 -13.79
CA LEU A 120 11.06 -16.17 -13.25
C LEU A 120 11.11 -14.99 -14.24
N ASN A 121 10.91 -15.24 -15.54
CA ASN A 121 10.99 -14.25 -16.61
C ASN A 121 9.63 -13.96 -17.28
N ALA A 122 8.55 -14.61 -16.85
CA ALA A 122 7.21 -14.35 -17.37
C ALA A 122 6.66 -13.00 -16.89
N GLU A 123 5.66 -12.50 -17.60
CA GLU A 123 4.86 -11.34 -17.18
C GLU A 123 3.77 -11.79 -16.20
N TYR A 124 3.59 -11.01 -15.12
CA TYR A 124 2.56 -11.23 -14.10
C TYR A 124 1.59 -10.04 -14.16
N PRO A 125 0.56 -10.07 -15.04
CA PRO A 125 -0.37 -8.98 -15.23
C PRO A 125 -1.26 -8.78 -13.99
N SER A 126 -1.69 -7.53 -13.78
CA SER A 126 -2.70 -7.22 -12.76
C SER A 126 -4.08 -7.76 -13.11
N LYS A 127 -5.03 -7.72 -12.16
CA LYS A 127 -6.43 -8.09 -12.43
C LYS A 127 -7.08 -7.18 -13.46
N ARG A 128 -6.73 -5.89 -13.51
CA ARG A 128 -7.27 -4.96 -14.51
C ARG A 128 -6.64 -5.19 -15.89
N GLU A 129 -5.38 -5.58 -15.97
CA GLU A 129 -4.71 -5.99 -17.22
C GLU A 129 -5.25 -7.32 -17.77
N LEU A 130 -5.61 -8.27 -16.90
CA LEU A 130 -6.26 -9.52 -17.30
C LEU A 130 -7.69 -9.28 -17.84
N GLY A 131 -8.41 -8.28 -17.34
CA GLY A 131 -9.75 -7.95 -17.83
C GLY A 131 -10.71 -9.14 -17.80
N ASP A 132 -11.27 -9.51 -18.96
CA ASP A 132 -12.13 -10.69 -19.13
C ASP A 132 -11.39 -12.04 -18.96
N ASP A 133 -10.07 -12.09 -19.17
CA ASP A 133 -9.27 -13.31 -18.98
C ASP A 133 -9.06 -13.66 -17.50
N TYR A 134 -9.35 -12.74 -16.56
CA TYR A 134 -9.43 -13.05 -15.13
C TYR A 134 -10.61 -14.00 -14.82
N GLY A 135 -11.69 -13.92 -15.60
CA GLY A 135 -12.77 -14.91 -15.63
C GLY A 135 -13.70 -14.94 -14.40
N MET A 136 -13.73 -13.89 -13.58
CA MET A 136 -14.60 -13.78 -12.41
C MET A 136 -16.10 -13.79 -12.77
N LYS A 137 -16.50 -13.41 -13.99
CA LYS A 137 -17.91 -13.42 -14.47
C LYS A 137 -18.66 -14.72 -14.18
N LYS A 138 -17.95 -15.86 -14.12
CA LYS A 138 -18.52 -17.20 -13.82
C LYS A 138 -18.79 -17.43 -12.33
N ALA A 139 -18.06 -16.75 -11.44
CA ALA A 139 -18.18 -16.87 -9.98
C ALA A 139 -18.92 -15.68 -9.35
N SER A 140 -18.96 -14.54 -10.05
CA SER A 140 -19.66 -13.31 -9.69
C SER A 140 -21.17 -13.52 -9.59
N SER A 141 -21.75 -13.28 -8.42
CA SER A 141 -23.20 -13.41 -8.18
C SER A 141 -24.03 -12.39 -8.97
N ILE A 142 -23.40 -11.30 -9.42
CA ILE A 142 -23.99 -10.23 -10.23
C ILE A 142 -23.58 -10.31 -11.71
N GLY A 143 -22.83 -11.35 -12.12
CA GLY A 143 -22.45 -11.58 -13.52
C GLY A 143 -21.44 -10.59 -14.12
N LYS A 144 -20.84 -9.73 -13.29
CA LYS A 144 -19.77 -8.78 -13.66
C LYS A 144 -18.38 -9.39 -13.51
N GLU A 145 -17.41 -8.92 -14.29
CA GLU A 145 -15.99 -9.18 -14.05
C GLU A 145 -15.48 -8.47 -12.80
N TRP A 146 -14.24 -8.78 -12.40
CA TRP A 146 -13.56 -8.09 -11.30
C TRP A 146 -13.38 -6.59 -11.59
N TYR A 147 -12.90 -6.22 -12.78
CA TYR A 147 -12.63 -4.82 -13.12
C TYR A 147 -13.92 -3.97 -13.17
N GLU A 148 -15.04 -4.53 -13.63
CA GLU A 148 -16.36 -3.88 -13.65
C GLU A 148 -16.94 -3.62 -12.25
N GLN A 149 -16.40 -4.30 -11.23
CA GLN A 149 -16.75 -4.11 -9.82
C GLN A 149 -15.77 -3.16 -9.12
N ALA A 150 -14.49 -3.20 -9.46
CA ALA A 150 -13.51 -2.22 -9.02
C ALA A 150 -13.85 -0.81 -9.55
N ASP A 151 -14.23 -0.70 -10.83
CA ASP A 151 -14.69 0.55 -11.44
C ASP A 151 -16.00 1.05 -10.79
N ALA A 152 -16.96 0.17 -10.47
CA ALA A 152 -18.18 0.57 -9.78
C ALA A 152 -17.94 1.06 -8.33
N PHE A 153 -16.97 0.48 -7.62
CA PHE A 153 -16.54 1.01 -6.32
C PHE A 153 -15.87 2.39 -6.48
N ALA A 154 -15.01 2.56 -7.48
CA ALA A 154 -14.33 3.81 -7.76
C ALA A 154 -15.31 4.93 -8.15
N GLU A 155 -16.31 4.63 -9.00
CA GLU A 155 -17.43 5.53 -9.34
C GLU A 155 -18.24 5.93 -8.09
N TRP A 156 -18.52 4.97 -7.20
CA TRP A 156 -19.16 5.26 -5.92
C TRP A 156 -18.29 6.14 -5.00
N ALA A 157 -16.97 6.04 -5.07
CA ALA A 157 -16.05 6.83 -4.26
C ALA A 157 -15.97 8.31 -4.69
N VAL A 158 -16.30 8.65 -5.94
CA VAL A 158 -16.31 10.04 -6.42
C VAL A 158 -17.28 10.91 -5.61
N GLY A 159 -16.83 12.13 -5.28
CA GLY A 159 -17.54 13.10 -4.46
C GLY A 159 -17.55 12.81 -2.95
N LYS A 160 -16.85 11.76 -2.49
CA LYS A 160 -16.79 11.39 -1.06
C LYS A 160 -15.52 11.90 -0.39
N THR A 161 -15.67 12.33 0.85
CA THR A 161 -14.55 12.67 1.74
C THR A 161 -13.98 11.43 2.42
N ALA A 162 -12.81 11.54 3.05
CA ALA A 162 -12.26 10.45 3.85
C ALA A 162 -13.18 10.04 5.02
N ALA A 163 -14.02 10.94 5.54
CA ALA A 163 -15.04 10.60 6.54
C ALA A 163 -16.16 9.73 5.94
N ASP A 164 -16.59 10.00 4.70
CA ASP A 164 -17.61 9.20 4.01
C ASP A 164 -17.08 7.81 3.62
N ILE A 165 -15.82 7.73 3.14
CA ILE A 165 -15.17 6.46 2.79
C ILE A 165 -14.95 5.62 4.05
N SER A 166 -14.43 6.19 5.14
CA SER A 166 -14.21 5.46 6.40
C SER A 166 -15.52 5.08 7.11
N GLY A 167 -16.57 5.90 6.96
CA GLY A 167 -17.92 5.62 7.43
C GLY A 167 -18.71 4.61 6.60
N MET A 168 -18.15 4.07 5.51
CA MET A 168 -18.83 3.08 4.67
C MET A 168 -19.25 1.84 5.47
N ALA A 169 -20.52 1.45 5.32
CA ALA A 169 -21.01 0.21 5.91
C ALA A 169 -20.32 -1.01 5.27
N ILE A 170 -19.69 -1.85 6.10
CA ILE A 170 -19.12 -3.14 5.69
C ILE A 170 -19.71 -4.25 6.57
N SER A 171 -20.10 -5.36 5.94
CA SER A 171 -20.53 -6.58 6.63
C SER A 171 -19.80 -7.78 6.03
N GLU A 172 -19.10 -8.55 6.86
CA GLU A 172 -18.30 -9.72 6.46
C GLU A 172 -17.29 -9.44 5.32
N GLY A 173 -16.86 -8.18 5.18
CA GLY A 173 -15.95 -7.72 4.13
C GLY A 173 -16.64 -7.16 2.88
N TYR A 174 -17.95 -7.36 2.71
CA TYR A 174 -18.76 -6.86 1.60
C TYR A 174 -19.38 -5.50 1.90
N ALA A 175 -19.77 -4.77 0.85
CA ALA A 175 -20.52 -3.52 0.99
C ALA A 175 -21.87 -3.77 1.71
N GLY A 176 -22.14 -2.99 2.75
CA GLY A 176 -23.42 -2.98 3.48
C GLY A 176 -24.46 -2.01 2.89
N ASP A 177 -24.01 -1.06 2.06
CA ASP A 177 -24.90 -0.23 1.25
C ASP A 177 -25.50 -1.05 0.09
N ALA A 178 -26.81 -0.95 -0.10
CA ALA A 178 -27.54 -1.81 -1.03
C ALA A 178 -27.26 -1.48 -2.52
N ASP A 179 -27.03 -0.20 -2.84
CA ASP A 179 -26.78 0.24 -4.22
C ASP A 179 -25.33 -0.10 -4.63
N LEU A 180 -24.38 0.06 -3.71
CA LEU A 180 -23.02 -0.43 -3.89
C LEU A 180 -22.98 -1.97 -3.97
N ALA A 181 -23.66 -2.70 -3.08
CA ALA A 181 -23.70 -4.16 -3.10
C ALA A 181 -24.37 -4.74 -4.36
N ALA A 182 -25.33 -4.03 -4.96
CA ALA A 182 -25.94 -4.41 -6.23
C ALA A 182 -24.97 -4.30 -7.43
N SER A 183 -23.87 -3.55 -7.28
CA SER A 183 -22.89 -3.29 -8.33
C SER A 183 -21.49 -3.84 -8.03
N VAL A 184 -21.21 -4.23 -6.77
CA VAL A 184 -19.95 -4.73 -6.23
C VAL A 184 -20.22 -5.92 -5.29
N SER A 185 -19.90 -7.13 -5.75
CA SER A 185 -20.11 -8.40 -5.02
C SER A 185 -18.82 -9.01 -4.43
N ILE A 186 -17.71 -8.28 -4.50
CA ILE A 186 -16.41 -8.64 -3.93
C ILE A 186 -16.19 -8.01 -2.55
N HIS A 187 -15.19 -8.50 -1.82
CA HIS A 187 -14.74 -7.85 -0.59
C HIS A 187 -14.21 -6.44 -0.91
N VAL A 188 -14.68 -5.44 -0.15
CA VAL A 188 -14.35 -4.02 -0.32
C VAL A 188 -13.43 -3.46 0.77
N THR A 189 -13.09 -4.23 1.82
CA THR A 189 -12.22 -3.77 2.91
C THR A 189 -10.85 -3.30 2.41
N GLY A 190 -10.22 -4.05 1.49
CA GLY A 190 -8.95 -3.65 0.87
C GLY A 190 -9.08 -2.40 -0.01
N PHE A 191 -10.21 -2.23 -0.69
CA PHE A 191 -10.49 -1.03 -1.49
C PHE A 191 -10.69 0.21 -0.62
N GLN A 192 -11.47 0.09 0.46
CA GLN A 192 -11.69 1.16 1.43
C GLN A 192 -10.36 1.61 2.05
N ALA A 193 -9.54 0.66 2.52
CA ALA A 193 -8.25 0.97 3.13
C ALA A 193 -7.28 1.63 2.13
N ALA A 194 -7.13 1.07 0.92
CA ALA A 194 -6.25 1.66 -0.09
C ALA A 194 -6.72 3.06 -0.54
N VAL A 195 -8.02 3.29 -0.69
CA VAL A 195 -8.56 4.62 -1.04
C VAL A 195 -8.35 5.62 0.11
N LEU A 196 -8.58 5.24 1.36
CA LEU A 196 -8.33 6.12 2.51
C LEU A 196 -6.84 6.50 2.62
N GLU A 197 -5.96 5.54 2.43
CA GLU A 197 -4.52 5.77 2.42
C GLU A 197 -4.14 6.69 1.25
N ALA A 198 -4.69 6.47 0.05
CA ALA A 198 -4.48 7.33 -1.11
C ALA A 198 -4.93 8.77 -0.87
N MET A 199 -6.07 8.98 -0.20
CA MET A 199 -6.53 10.33 0.20
C MET A 199 -5.60 10.97 1.22
N ASN A 200 -5.10 10.20 2.20
CA ASN A 200 -4.20 10.71 3.24
C ASN A 200 -2.79 11.03 2.69
N ASN A 201 -2.33 10.26 1.72
CA ASN A 201 -1.06 10.44 1.01
C ASN A 201 -1.15 11.45 -0.16
N ALA A 202 -2.31 12.07 -0.39
CA ALA A 202 -2.50 12.94 -1.54
C ALA A 202 -1.66 14.22 -1.45
N VAL A 203 -0.92 14.53 -2.52
CA VAL A 203 0.02 15.67 -2.59
C VAL A 203 -0.20 16.51 -3.83
N ALA A 204 0.14 17.80 -3.74
CA ALA A 204 0.13 18.70 -4.88
C ALA A 204 1.26 18.33 -5.84
N GLY A 205 0.90 17.91 -7.06
CA GLY A 205 1.86 17.49 -8.09
C GLY A 205 1.77 18.27 -9.41
N GLY A 206 0.76 19.12 -9.57
CA GLY A 206 0.44 19.85 -10.81
C GLY A 206 -0.86 19.42 -11.50
N ALA A 207 -1.59 18.45 -10.93
CA ALA A 207 -2.91 18.03 -11.40
C ALA A 207 -3.97 19.15 -11.27
N ALA A 208 -4.87 19.25 -12.24
CA ALA A 208 -5.93 20.25 -12.30
C ALA A 208 -7.25 19.68 -12.83
N GLU A 209 -8.34 20.46 -12.72
CA GLU A 209 -9.64 20.10 -13.29
C GLU A 209 -9.55 19.85 -14.81
N GLY A 210 -10.01 18.68 -15.24
CA GLY A 210 -9.98 18.25 -16.65
C GLY A 210 -8.79 17.36 -17.03
N ASP A 211 -7.80 17.19 -16.14
CA ASP A 211 -6.83 16.12 -16.26
C ASP A 211 -7.48 14.74 -16.03
N LYS A 212 -6.76 13.68 -16.40
CA LYS A 212 -7.19 12.28 -16.28
C LYS A 212 -6.22 11.45 -15.44
N LEU A 213 -6.76 10.73 -14.47
CA LEU A 213 -6.02 9.86 -13.55
C LEU A 213 -5.68 8.51 -14.18
N GLY A 214 -4.39 8.21 -14.22
CA GLY A 214 -3.81 6.95 -14.67
C GLY A 214 -3.19 6.13 -13.54
N LEU A 215 -3.38 4.80 -13.60
CA LEU A 215 -2.74 3.82 -12.72
C LEU A 215 -2.07 2.72 -13.59
N GLY A 216 -0.81 2.42 -13.30
CA GLY A 216 -0.02 1.41 -14.00
C GLY A 216 0.76 0.52 -13.04
N LEU A 217 0.66 -0.80 -13.21
CA LEU A 217 1.34 -1.82 -12.41
C LEU A 217 2.27 -2.66 -13.28
N SER A 218 3.37 -3.15 -12.72
CA SER A 218 4.23 -4.15 -13.37
C SER A 218 4.88 -5.04 -12.33
N THR A 219 4.56 -6.33 -12.36
CA THR A 219 5.08 -7.30 -11.40
C THR A 219 6.08 -8.25 -12.03
N LYS A 220 7.19 -8.47 -11.32
CA LYS A 220 8.25 -9.43 -11.64
C LYS A 220 8.53 -10.31 -10.44
N ILE A 221 8.93 -11.55 -10.71
CA ILE A 221 9.31 -12.50 -9.67
C ILE A 221 10.79 -12.94 -9.74
N SER A 222 11.58 -12.29 -10.61
CA SER A 222 12.97 -12.65 -10.94
C SER A 222 13.96 -12.61 -9.78
N ASN A 223 13.59 -12.00 -8.65
CA ASN A 223 14.39 -11.98 -7.42
C ASN A 223 14.18 -13.24 -6.54
N SER A 224 13.20 -14.09 -6.89
CA SER A 224 12.88 -15.32 -6.16
C SER A 224 14.01 -16.34 -6.21
N LYS A 225 14.11 -17.15 -5.16
CA LYS A 225 15.17 -18.14 -4.95
C LYS A 225 14.59 -19.40 -4.33
N ASP A 226 15.06 -20.54 -4.80
CA ASP A 226 14.85 -21.82 -4.17
C ASP A 226 15.33 -21.85 -2.70
N ALA A 227 14.76 -22.76 -1.91
CA ALA A 227 15.32 -23.18 -0.64
C ALA A 227 16.58 -24.05 -0.83
N ALA A 228 17.45 -24.03 0.18
CA ALA A 228 18.67 -24.82 0.26
C ALA A 228 18.99 -25.19 1.72
N GLU A 229 20.15 -24.80 2.25
CA GLU A 229 20.46 -24.87 3.69
C GLU A 229 19.71 -23.80 4.49
N GLU A 230 19.34 -22.70 3.81
CA GLU A 230 18.48 -21.61 4.31
C GLU A 230 17.13 -21.65 3.56
N ASP A 231 16.12 -20.97 4.11
CA ASP A 231 14.81 -20.80 3.48
C ASP A 231 14.91 -20.16 2.08
N GLY A 232 14.04 -20.62 1.19
CA GLY A 232 13.79 -19.99 -0.10
C GLY A 232 13.00 -18.69 0.06
N VAL A 233 12.93 -17.90 -1.01
CA VAL A 233 12.18 -16.64 -1.06
C VAL A 233 11.41 -16.57 -2.36
N ALA A 234 10.09 -16.49 -2.28
CA ALA A 234 9.24 -16.07 -3.38
C ALA A 234 9.04 -14.55 -3.25
N GLU A 235 9.63 -13.77 -4.16
CA GLU A 235 9.51 -12.31 -4.14
C GLU A 235 8.59 -11.84 -5.28
N ALA A 236 7.45 -11.25 -4.93
CA ALA A 236 6.63 -10.48 -5.87
C ALA A 236 7.04 -9.01 -5.78
N TYR A 237 7.84 -8.55 -6.76
CA TYR A 237 8.21 -7.14 -6.90
C TYR A 237 7.21 -6.47 -7.83
N THR A 238 6.30 -5.65 -7.28
CA THR A 238 5.36 -4.84 -8.05
C THR A 238 5.84 -3.39 -8.09
N THR A 239 6.14 -2.86 -9.28
CA THR A 239 6.36 -1.42 -9.49
C THR A 239 5.03 -0.76 -9.80
N ILE A 240 4.85 0.48 -9.33
CA ILE A 240 3.59 1.21 -9.37
C ILE A 240 3.84 2.63 -9.92
N SER A 241 2.96 3.11 -10.79
CA SER A 241 2.85 4.53 -11.15
C SER A 241 1.41 5.00 -11.03
N VAL A 242 1.23 6.13 -10.36
CA VAL A 242 0.00 6.94 -10.36
C VAL A 242 0.37 8.30 -10.96
N LEU A 243 -0.39 8.77 -11.93
CA LEU A 243 -0.14 10.05 -12.59
C LEU A 243 -1.43 10.66 -13.10
N THR A 244 -1.40 11.95 -13.44
CA THR A 244 -2.46 12.60 -14.20
C THR A 244 -1.93 13.08 -15.55
N VAL A 245 -2.78 13.10 -16.58
CA VAL A 245 -2.46 13.66 -17.90
C VAL A 245 -3.51 14.67 -18.35
N ASN A 246 -3.08 15.74 -19.02
CA ASN A 246 -3.99 16.71 -19.64
C ASN A 246 -4.52 16.22 -21.01
N GLU A 247 -5.37 17.03 -21.65
CA GLU A 247 -5.92 16.75 -22.99
C GLU A 247 -4.86 16.57 -24.10
N GLU A 248 -3.64 17.09 -23.91
CA GLU A 248 -2.51 16.95 -24.84
C GLU A 248 -1.69 15.67 -24.61
N GLY A 249 -2.01 14.88 -23.57
CA GLY A 249 -1.24 13.69 -23.19
C GLY A 249 0.06 14.01 -22.44
N VAL A 250 0.17 15.22 -21.89
CA VAL A 250 1.29 15.64 -21.04
C VAL A 250 1.00 15.29 -19.60
N ILE A 251 1.97 14.67 -18.92
CA ILE A 251 1.91 14.31 -17.49
C ILE A 251 1.87 15.58 -16.65
N THR A 252 0.79 15.80 -15.90
CA THR A 252 0.59 16.99 -15.04
C THR A 252 0.91 16.71 -13.57
N SER A 253 0.78 15.47 -13.10
CA SER A 253 1.31 15.00 -11.81
C SER A 253 1.86 13.58 -11.95
N SER A 254 2.73 13.16 -11.04
CA SER A 254 3.34 11.82 -11.08
C SER A 254 3.80 11.39 -9.68
N ILE A 255 3.50 10.13 -9.34
CA ILE A 255 3.92 9.43 -8.12
C ILE A 255 4.36 8.02 -8.52
N LEU A 256 5.47 7.57 -7.94
CA LEU A 256 6.05 6.25 -8.17
C LEU A 256 6.24 5.53 -6.84
N ASP A 257 5.95 4.23 -6.82
CA ASP A 257 6.14 3.36 -5.67
C ASP A 257 6.49 1.93 -6.09
N ALA A 258 6.86 1.08 -5.14
CA ALA A 258 6.99 -0.34 -5.35
C ALA A 258 6.71 -1.13 -4.06
N VAL A 259 6.12 -2.31 -4.22
CA VAL A 259 5.96 -3.33 -3.18
C VAL A 259 6.97 -4.45 -3.44
N GLN A 260 7.66 -4.92 -2.39
CA GLN A 260 8.53 -6.11 -2.44
C GLN A 260 8.03 -7.15 -1.44
N ALA A 261 6.95 -7.85 -1.79
CA ALA A 261 6.41 -8.91 -0.95
C ALA A 261 7.33 -10.14 -1.02
N LYS A 262 7.99 -10.46 0.10
CA LYS A 262 8.94 -11.58 0.24
C LYS A 262 8.33 -12.66 1.12
N ILE A 263 7.97 -13.77 0.50
CA ILE A 263 7.33 -14.90 1.15
C ILE A 263 8.38 -16.02 1.26
N THR A 264 8.86 -16.26 2.48
CA THR A 264 9.86 -17.32 2.75
C THR A 264 9.21 -18.69 2.84
N PHE A 265 9.94 -19.72 2.45
CA PHE A 265 9.50 -21.12 2.52
C PHE A 265 10.68 -22.07 2.75
N ASP A 266 10.43 -23.21 3.39
CA ASP A 266 11.47 -24.19 3.74
C ASP A 266 11.84 -25.13 2.58
N ALA A 267 12.81 -26.02 2.82
CA ALA A 267 13.24 -27.04 1.85
C ALA A 267 12.17 -28.08 1.49
N ASN A 268 11.01 -28.09 2.15
CA ASN A 268 9.86 -28.93 1.85
C ASN A 268 8.71 -28.13 1.18
N GLY A 269 8.93 -26.85 0.88
CA GLY A 269 7.92 -25.94 0.31
C GLY A 269 6.84 -25.47 1.30
N VAL A 270 7.07 -25.60 2.61
CA VAL A 270 6.18 -25.07 3.64
C VAL A 270 6.45 -23.58 3.81
N ILE A 271 5.41 -22.74 3.79
CA ILE A 271 5.58 -21.29 3.95
C ILE A 271 6.01 -20.98 5.39
N THR A 272 7.15 -20.29 5.54
CA THR A 272 7.72 -19.90 6.84
C THR A 272 7.49 -18.43 7.18
N ALA A 273 7.10 -17.61 6.19
CA ALA A 273 6.71 -16.23 6.41
C ALA A 273 5.48 -16.12 7.32
N ASP A 274 5.45 -15.10 8.17
CA ASP A 274 4.25 -14.74 8.91
C ASP A 274 3.18 -14.23 7.93
N LYS A 275 2.20 -15.09 7.65
CA LYS A 275 1.07 -14.83 6.74
C LYS A 275 0.17 -13.66 7.20
N SER A 276 0.37 -13.13 8.41
CA SER A 276 -0.34 -11.98 8.97
C SER A 276 0.52 -10.70 9.11
N ALA A 277 1.79 -10.73 8.69
CA ALA A 277 2.65 -9.56 8.77
C ALA A 277 2.27 -8.47 7.74
N ASP A 278 2.38 -7.21 8.16
CA ASP A 278 2.26 -6.05 7.27
C ASP A 278 3.38 -6.08 6.20
N VAL A 279 3.03 -5.82 4.95
CA VAL A 279 3.97 -5.77 3.82
C VAL A 279 3.95 -4.37 3.20
N PRO A 280 4.62 -3.39 3.84
CA PRO A 280 4.59 -2.00 3.39
C PRO A 280 5.28 -1.80 2.03
N SER A 281 4.82 -0.78 1.31
CA SER A 281 5.47 -0.23 0.13
C SER A 281 6.84 0.40 0.46
N LYS A 282 7.62 0.73 -0.56
CA LYS A 282 8.89 1.45 -0.37
C LYS A 282 8.69 2.91 0.03
N ASN A 283 7.59 3.53 -0.35
CA ASN A 283 7.26 4.87 0.14
C ASN A 283 6.81 4.84 1.60
N GLU A 284 6.00 3.85 2.01
CA GLU A 284 5.62 3.63 3.41
C GLU A 284 6.85 3.33 4.30
N LEU A 285 7.80 2.52 3.81
CA LEU A 285 9.05 2.24 4.51
C LEU A 285 9.94 3.49 4.62
N GLY A 286 10.07 4.28 3.55
CA GLY A 286 10.97 5.43 3.48
C GLY A 286 12.38 5.10 3.96
N ASP A 287 12.86 5.81 4.99
CA ASP A 287 14.17 5.59 5.62
C ASP A 287 14.36 4.18 6.22
N ALA A 288 13.27 3.46 6.55
CA ALA A 288 13.35 2.08 7.02
C ALA A 288 13.74 1.09 5.90
N TYR A 289 13.65 1.48 4.62
CA TYR A 289 14.14 0.66 3.50
C TYR A 289 15.68 0.55 3.48
N GLY A 290 16.39 1.56 4.00
CA GLY A 290 17.83 1.51 4.28
C GLY A 290 18.78 1.60 3.07
N MET A 291 18.27 1.95 1.88
CA MET A 291 19.07 2.05 0.66
C MET A 291 20.06 3.22 0.68
N LYS A 292 19.90 4.23 1.55
CA LYS A 292 20.87 5.33 1.75
C LYS A 292 22.31 4.84 1.90
N SER A 293 22.50 3.68 2.54
CA SER A 293 23.82 3.05 2.74
C SER A 293 24.45 2.45 1.47
N ALA A 294 23.64 2.03 0.50
CA ALA A 294 24.06 1.44 -0.78
C ALA A 294 23.95 2.43 -1.95
N SER A 295 23.28 3.56 -1.75
CA SER A 295 23.02 4.60 -2.74
C SER A 295 24.26 5.46 -2.98
N ALA A 296 24.77 5.47 -4.22
CA ALA A 296 25.94 6.25 -4.61
C ALA A 296 25.74 7.78 -4.44
N ILE A 297 24.49 8.23 -4.39
CA ILE A 297 24.09 9.64 -4.18
C ILE A 297 23.55 9.91 -2.76
N GLY A 298 23.63 8.95 -1.84
CA GLY A 298 23.23 9.12 -0.43
C GLY A 298 21.74 9.33 -0.19
N LYS A 299 20.89 9.05 -1.18
CA LYS A 299 19.42 9.11 -1.10
C LYS A 299 18.79 7.74 -0.89
N GLU A 300 17.64 7.69 -0.23
CA GLU A 300 16.78 6.51 -0.20
C GLU A 300 16.18 6.17 -1.56
N TRP A 301 15.48 5.03 -1.63
CA TRP A 301 14.71 4.65 -2.81
C TRP A 301 13.54 5.62 -3.09
N ASN A 302 12.74 5.96 -2.08
CA ASN A 302 11.58 6.85 -2.23
C ASN A 302 11.99 8.27 -2.67
N GLU A 303 13.08 8.81 -2.13
CA GLU A 303 13.68 10.10 -2.54
C GLU A 303 14.14 10.11 -4.02
N GLN A 304 14.45 8.93 -4.58
CA GLN A 304 14.84 8.77 -5.99
C GLN A 304 13.63 8.51 -6.89
N ALA A 305 12.66 7.73 -6.42
CA ALA A 305 11.38 7.55 -7.10
C ALA A 305 10.63 8.89 -7.25
N ALA A 306 10.54 9.68 -6.18
CA ALA A 306 9.95 11.02 -6.21
C ALA A 306 10.72 11.98 -7.14
N ALA A 307 12.05 11.91 -7.17
CA ALA A 307 12.85 12.71 -8.10
C ALA A 307 12.62 12.31 -9.57
N TYR A 308 12.44 11.02 -9.87
CA TYR A 308 12.10 10.57 -11.22
C TYR A 308 10.67 10.94 -11.61
N ALA A 309 9.71 10.81 -10.68
CA ALA A 309 8.33 11.22 -10.89
C ALA A 309 8.24 12.73 -11.20
N ALA A 310 8.90 13.58 -10.40
CA ALA A 310 9.01 15.02 -10.65
C ALA A 310 9.70 15.34 -12.00
N TYR A 311 10.68 14.55 -12.42
CA TYR A 311 11.27 14.67 -13.76
C TYR A 311 10.26 14.37 -14.88
N THR A 312 9.27 13.50 -14.67
CA THR A 312 8.27 13.17 -15.71
C THR A 312 7.16 14.21 -15.89
N VAL A 313 6.93 15.08 -14.91
CA VAL A 313 5.94 16.17 -15.03
C VAL A 313 6.34 17.14 -16.15
N GLY A 314 5.35 17.57 -16.93
CA GLY A 314 5.53 18.41 -18.12
C GLY A 314 6.08 17.68 -19.34
N LYS A 315 6.06 16.33 -19.37
CA LYS A 315 6.46 15.50 -20.52
C LYS A 315 5.31 14.63 -21.02
N THR A 316 5.35 14.30 -22.29
CA THR A 316 4.56 13.22 -22.89
C THR A 316 5.17 11.84 -22.56
N VAL A 317 4.39 10.76 -22.73
CA VAL A 317 4.89 9.39 -22.57
C VAL A 317 6.06 9.07 -23.50
N ASP A 318 6.05 9.58 -24.74
CA ASP A 318 7.12 9.38 -25.73
C ASP A 318 8.44 10.03 -25.28
N GLU A 319 8.39 11.21 -24.66
CA GLU A 319 9.56 11.86 -24.09
C GLU A 319 10.10 11.11 -22.87
N VAL A 320 9.23 10.52 -22.04
CA VAL A 320 9.64 9.66 -20.92
C VAL A 320 10.31 8.38 -21.44
N GLN A 321 9.73 7.69 -22.44
CA GLN A 321 10.37 6.54 -23.09
C GLN A 321 11.68 6.91 -23.79
N GLY A 322 11.77 8.14 -24.30
CA GLY A 322 12.98 8.71 -24.90
C GLY A 322 14.10 9.05 -23.91
N THR A 323 13.88 8.90 -22.59
CA THR A 323 14.92 9.14 -21.57
C THR A 323 16.14 8.26 -21.85
N ALA A 324 17.29 8.89 -22.09
CA ALA A 324 18.53 8.17 -22.39
C ALA A 324 18.95 7.30 -21.19
N VAL A 325 19.13 5.99 -21.43
CA VAL A 325 19.53 5.02 -20.41
C VAL A 325 20.86 4.34 -20.72
N THR A 326 21.62 4.02 -19.68
CA THR A 326 22.82 3.17 -19.72
C THR A 326 22.74 2.19 -18.56
N GLU A 327 22.85 0.89 -18.85
CA GLU A 327 22.69 -0.20 -17.85
C GLU A 327 21.41 -0.06 -17.01
N GLY A 328 20.32 0.40 -17.64
CA GLY A 328 19.01 0.61 -17.03
C GLY A 328 18.86 1.86 -16.16
N ARG A 329 19.92 2.65 -15.96
CA ARG A 329 19.93 3.92 -15.22
C ARG A 329 19.90 5.11 -16.17
N ALA A 330 19.53 6.30 -15.67
CA ALA A 330 19.65 7.54 -16.41
C ALA A 330 21.10 7.76 -16.91
N ALA A 331 21.26 8.06 -18.19
CA ALA A 331 22.55 8.39 -18.81
C ALA A 331 22.88 9.89 -18.74
N ASP A 332 21.85 10.74 -18.58
CA ASP A 332 22.03 12.16 -18.31
C ASP A 332 22.58 12.39 -16.90
N ALA A 333 23.58 13.27 -16.78
CA ALA A 333 24.32 13.45 -15.53
C ALA A 333 23.52 14.22 -14.46
N ASP A 334 22.68 15.18 -14.86
CA ASP A 334 21.87 15.99 -13.94
C ASP A 334 20.74 15.14 -13.36
N LEU A 335 20.08 14.32 -14.20
CA LEU A 335 19.12 13.33 -13.74
C LEU A 335 19.80 12.26 -12.86
N ALA A 336 20.94 11.71 -13.27
CA ALA A 336 21.67 10.69 -12.51
C ALA A 336 22.16 11.18 -11.13
N ALA A 337 22.45 12.48 -10.98
CA ALA A 337 22.77 13.09 -9.68
C ALA A 337 21.58 13.07 -8.70
N SER A 338 20.36 12.87 -9.19
CA SER A 338 19.14 12.79 -8.39
C SER A 338 18.48 11.40 -8.35
N VAL A 339 18.76 10.54 -9.35
CA VAL A 339 18.19 9.20 -9.55
C VAL A 339 19.30 8.21 -10.04
N SER A 340 19.79 7.37 -9.14
CA SER A 340 20.86 6.38 -9.40
C SER A 340 20.37 4.92 -9.54
N ILE A 341 19.08 4.69 -9.30
CA ILE A 341 18.39 3.41 -9.47
C ILE A 341 18.03 3.13 -10.93
N HIS A 342 17.64 1.89 -11.22
CA HIS A 342 17.10 1.54 -12.54
C HIS A 342 15.76 2.26 -12.76
N ILE A 343 15.57 2.85 -13.93
CA ILE A 343 14.35 3.58 -14.32
C ILE A 343 13.53 2.86 -15.39
N THR A 344 14.02 1.74 -15.95
CA THR A 344 13.31 0.99 -17.01
C THR A 344 11.92 0.54 -16.58
N ASP A 345 11.76 0.15 -15.32
CA ASP A 345 10.48 -0.35 -14.80
C ASP A 345 9.55 0.82 -14.48
N PHE A 346 10.08 1.98 -14.06
CA PHE A 346 9.32 3.23 -13.97
C PHE A 346 8.79 3.65 -15.34
N ASN A 347 9.62 3.63 -16.39
CA ASN A 347 9.18 3.93 -17.75
C ASN A 347 8.04 2.99 -18.19
N ALA A 348 8.15 1.69 -17.89
CA ALA A 348 7.13 0.72 -18.23
C ALA A 348 5.79 0.99 -17.50
N VAL A 349 5.81 1.26 -16.18
CA VAL A 349 4.56 1.55 -15.45
C VAL A 349 3.97 2.91 -15.77
N ILE A 350 4.79 3.92 -16.09
CA ILE A 350 4.31 5.24 -16.56
C ILE A 350 3.61 5.09 -17.91
N ALA A 351 4.15 4.29 -18.84
CA ALA A 351 3.47 4.02 -20.11
C ALA A 351 2.10 3.34 -19.92
N LYS A 352 2.02 2.35 -19.02
CA LYS A 352 0.75 1.72 -18.64
C LYS A 352 -0.21 2.72 -18.00
N ALA A 353 0.27 3.56 -17.07
CA ALA A 353 -0.56 4.55 -16.39
C ALA A 353 -1.13 5.60 -17.35
N VAL A 354 -0.32 6.14 -18.28
CA VAL A 354 -0.80 7.04 -19.34
C VAL A 354 -1.81 6.35 -20.26
N ALA A 355 -1.58 5.10 -20.66
CA ALA A 355 -2.52 4.34 -21.48
C ALA A 355 -3.85 4.02 -20.77
N ASN A 356 -3.83 3.94 -19.44
CA ASN A 356 -4.98 3.66 -18.59
C ASN A 356 -5.71 4.92 -18.10
N ALA A 357 -5.18 6.12 -18.34
CA ALA A 357 -5.77 7.37 -17.88
C ALA A 357 -7.12 7.64 -18.56
N LYS A 358 -8.19 7.78 -17.76
CA LYS A 358 -9.58 7.74 -18.23
C LYS A 358 -10.35 9.01 -17.87
#